data_AF-A0A3D0DSM5-F1
#
_entry.id   AF-A0A3D0DSM5-F1
#
_cell.length_a   1.000
_cell.length_b   1.000
_cell.length_c   1.000
_cell.angle_alpha   90.00
_cell.angle_beta   90.00
_cell.angle_gamma   90.00
#
_symmetry.space_group_name_H-M   'P 1'
#
loop_
_entity.id
_entity.type
_entity.pdbx_description
1 polymer ?
#
loop_
_entity_poly.entity_id
_entity_poly.type
_entity_poly.pdbx_seq_one_letter_code
_entity_poly.pdbx_strand_id
1 'polypeptide(L)'
;MTSPTTPDGASGDAAASLTTLEALAAWLAAAFESGDTAVLVDALVVASRAEGTAHMAAAAGLPQAELRAAFANGELSLDATLAIMKVIDLHLPGEAH
;
A
#
# COMPACT_ATOMS: atom_id res chain seq x y z
N MET A 1 -0.91 16.40 -34.76
CA MET A 1 -1.18 17.24 -33.56
C MET A 1 -1.19 16.29 -32.39
N THR A 2 -0.38 16.60 -31.39
CA THR A 2 0.16 15.71 -30.36
C THR A 2 -0.90 15.00 -29.51
N SER A 3 -0.81 13.69 -29.38
CA SER A 3 -1.53 12.90 -28.37
C SER A 3 -1.18 13.36 -26.95
N PRO A 4 -2.16 13.51 -26.05
CA PRO A 4 -1.91 13.34 -24.63
C PRO A 4 -2.06 11.84 -24.30
N THR A 5 -0.95 11.10 -24.27
CA THR A 5 -0.88 9.88 -23.46
C THR A 5 -0.76 10.34 -22.01
N THR A 6 -1.90 10.56 -21.38
CA THR A 6 -1.99 10.62 -19.92
C THR A 6 -2.17 9.18 -19.45
N PRO A 7 -1.34 8.62 -18.56
CA PRO A 7 -1.69 7.42 -17.82
C PRO A 7 -2.69 7.81 -16.72
N ASP A 8 -3.91 8.19 -17.11
CA ASP A 8 -5.02 8.48 -16.19
C ASP A 8 -5.92 7.23 -16.15
N GLY A 9 -5.74 6.37 -15.15
CA GLY A 9 -6.63 5.22 -14.95
C GLY A 9 -6.13 4.06 -14.09
N ALA A 10 -4.82 3.88 -13.89
CA ALA A 10 -4.31 2.68 -13.21
C ALA A 10 -4.53 2.67 -11.68
N SER A 11 -4.44 3.82 -11.01
CA SER A 11 -4.49 3.89 -9.54
C SER A 11 -5.91 3.73 -8.95
N GLY A 12 -6.96 3.97 -9.74
CA GLY A 12 -8.36 3.83 -9.28
C GLY A 12 -8.86 2.38 -9.23
N ASP A 13 -8.47 1.57 -10.22
CA ASP A 13 -8.88 0.15 -10.33
C ASP A 13 -8.03 -0.76 -9.42
N ALA A 14 -6.78 -0.38 -9.19
CA ALA A 14 -5.87 -1.11 -8.30
C ALA A 14 -6.46 -1.25 -6.88
N ALA A 15 -6.98 -0.16 -6.29
CA ALA A 15 -7.58 -0.20 -4.94
C ALA A 15 -8.73 -1.20 -4.80
N ALA A 16 -9.53 -1.39 -5.87
CA ALA A 16 -10.64 -2.35 -5.89
C ALA A 16 -10.16 -3.81 -5.90
N SER A 17 -8.93 -4.05 -6.36
CA SER A 17 -8.29 -5.37 -6.34
C SER A 17 -7.64 -5.68 -4.98
N LEU A 18 -7.32 -4.65 -4.18
CA LEU A 18 -6.68 -4.75 -2.87
C LEU A 18 -7.72 -5.03 -1.76
N THR A 19 -8.47 -6.11 -1.89
CA THR A 19 -9.49 -6.50 -0.91
C THR A 19 -8.92 -7.33 0.24
N THR A 20 -7.79 -7.99 0.02
CA THR A 20 -7.14 -8.87 1.01
C THR A 20 -5.88 -8.25 1.58
N LEU A 21 -5.47 -8.75 2.75
CA LEU A 21 -4.23 -8.35 3.39
C LEU A 21 -3.00 -8.68 2.53
N GLU A 22 -2.95 -9.88 1.95
CA GLU A 22 -1.85 -10.32 1.08
C GLU A 22 -1.70 -9.45 -0.17
N ALA A 23 -2.82 -9.10 -0.83
CA ALA A 23 -2.78 -8.23 -2.00
C ALA A 23 -2.24 -6.84 -1.65
N LEU A 24 -2.69 -6.28 -0.52
CA LEU A 24 -2.20 -4.99 -0.03
C LEU A 24 -0.72 -5.04 0.37
N ALA A 25 -0.30 -6.11 1.04
CA ALA A 25 1.08 -6.34 1.44
C ALA A 25 2.02 -6.44 0.23
N ALA A 26 1.64 -7.23 -0.77
CA ALA A 26 2.40 -7.39 -2.02
C ALA A 26 2.49 -6.07 -2.80
N TRP A 27 1.40 -5.30 -2.86
CA TRP A 27 1.37 -3.97 -3.50
C TRP A 27 2.36 -2.99 -2.84
N LEU A 28 2.32 -2.90 -1.51
CA LEU A 28 3.23 -2.04 -0.76
C LEU A 28 4.69 -2.53 -0.89
N ALA A 29 4.92 -3.84 -0.83
CA ALA A 29 6.25 -4.43 -1.01
C ALA A 29 6.86 -4.07 -2.37
N ALA A 30 6.09 -4.18 -3.46
CA ALA A 30 6.52 -3.78 -4.79
C ALA A 30 6.87 -2.27 -4.87
N ALA A 31 6.09 -1.43 -4.19
CA ALA A 31 6.35 0.00 -4.11
C ALA A 31 7.64 0.31 -3.32
N PHE A 32 7.91 -0.42 -2.23
CA PHE A 32 9.17 -0.32 -1.48
C PHE A 32 10.37 -0.79 -2.33
N GLU A 33 10.20 -1.88 -3.10
CA GLU A 33 11.26 -2.43 -3.96
C GLU A 33 11.62 -1.49 -5.12
N SER A 34 10.65 -0.72 -5.63
CA SER A 34 10.89 0.30 -6.66
C SER A 34 11.89 1.38 -6.22
N GLY A 35 12.07 1.62 -4.91
CA GLY A 35 13.00 2.61 -4.37
C GLY A 35 12.68 4.07 -4.71
N ASP A 36 11.53 4.35 -5.33
CA ASP A 36 11.12 5.69 -5.74
C ASP A 36 10.03 6.23 -4.80
N THR A 37 10.31 7.37 -4.16
CA THR A 37 9.41 7.98 -3.19
C THR A 37 8.07 8.37 -3.80
N ALA A 38 8.03 8.80 -5.06
CA ALA A 38 6.77 9.17 -5.71
C ALA A 38 5.88 7.93 -5.95
N VAL A 39 6.51 6.80 -6.34
CA VAL A 39 5.81 5.51 -6.50
C VAL A 39 5.30 5.01 -5.16
N LEU A 40 6.10 5.13 -4.10
CA LEU A 40 5.69 4.76 -2.74
C LEU A 40 4.46 5.57 -2.29
N VAL A 41 4.51 6.90 -2.45
CA VAL A 41 3.41 7.79 -2.06
C VAL A 41 2.13 7.48 -2.86
N ASP A 42 2.22 7.24 -4.17
CA ASP A 42 1.05 6.86 -4.97
C ASP A 42 0.46 5.52 -4.49
N ALA A 43 1.31 4.53 -4.23
CA ALA A 43 0.90 3.24 -3.72
C ALA A 43 0.19 3.34 -2.36
N LEU A 44 0.69 4.21 -1.47
CA LEU A 44 0.06 4.51 -0.18
C LEU A 44 -1.31 5.17 -0.37
N VAL A 45 -1.43 6.14 -1.27
CA VAL A 45 -2.71 6.80 -1.56
C VAL A 45 -3.74 5.80 -2.10
N VAL A 46 -3.35 4.88 -2.99
CA VAL A 46 -4.20 3.79 -3.48
C VAL A 46 -4.61 2.87 -2.33
N ALA A 47 -3.64 2.44 -1.52
CA ALA A 47 -3.85 1.62 -0.34
C ALA A 47 -4.84 2.28 0.64
N SER A 48 -4.81 3.60 0.83
CA SER A 48 -5.75 4.29 1.75
C SER A 48 -7.22 4.03 1.43
N ARG A 49 -7.54 3.76 0.17
CA ARG A 49 -8.89 3.54 -0.36
C ARG A 49 -9.27 2.06 -0.46
N ALA A 50 -8.31 1.17 -0.28
CA ALA A 50 -8.50 -0.27 -0.36
C ALA A 50 -9.26 -0.83 0.86
N GLU A 51 -10.09 -1.85 0.63
CA GLU A 51 -10.77 -2.57 1.71
C GLU A 51 -9.77 -3.37 2.57
N GLY A 52 -8.69 -3.87 1.96
CA GLY A 52 -7.59 -4.58 2.62
C GLY A 52 -6.92 -3.80 3.75
N THR A 53 -7.04 -2.46 3.76
CA THR A 53 -6.42 -1.58 4.76
C THR A 53 -7.01 -1.79 6.16
N ALA A 54 -8.27 -2.25 6.24
CA ALA A 54 -8.86 -2.68 7.50
C ALA A 54 -8.13 -3.89 8.09
N HIS A 55 -7.87 -4.89 7.25
CA HIS A 55 -7.18 -6.12 7.63
C HIS A 55 -5.72 -5.84 8.00
N MET A 56 -5.07 -4.94 7.27
CA MET A 56 -3.69 -4.57 7.54
C MET A 56 -3.52 -3.79 8.83
N ALA A 57 -4.42 -2.85 9.13
CA ALA A 57 -4.45 -2.18 10.42
C ALA A 57 -4.61 -3.18 11.58
N ALA A 58 -5.55 -4.13 11.43
CA ALA A 58 -5.78 -5.17 12.43
C ALA A 58 -4.54 -6.06 12.65
N ALA A 59 -3.87 -6.47 11.57
CA ALA A 59 -2.65 -7.29 11.65
C ALA A 59 -1.44 -6.51 12.18
N ALA A 60 -1.32 -5.22 11.82
CA ALA A 60 -0.25 -4.34 12.27
C ALA A 60 -0.42 -3.88 13.74
N GLY A 61 -1.60 -4.12 14.33
CA GLY A 61 -1.95 -3.61 15.66
C GLY A 61 -2.15 -2.10 15.69
N LEU A 62 -2.46 -1.48 14.55
CA LEU A 62 -2.65 -0.05 14.38
C LEU A 62 -4.14 0.32 14.29
N PRO A 63 -4.54 1.52 14.73
CA PRO A 63 -5.90 1.99 14.52
C PRO A 63 -6.15 2.20 13.01
N GLN A 64 -7.23 1.62 12.47
CA GLN A 64 -7.58 1.73 11.04
C GLN A 64 -7.67 3.18 10.55
N ALA A 65 -8.20 4.09 11.38
CA ALA A 65 -8.32 5.49 11.05
C ALA A 65 -6.94 6.18 10.93
N GLU A 66 -6.00 5.81 11.80
CA GLU A 66 -4.62 6.32 11.76
C GLU A 66 -3.88 5.78 10.55
N LEU A 67 -3.97 4.48 10.29
CA LEU A 67 -3.33 3.87 9.12
C LEU A 67 -3.86 4.46 7.80
N ARG A 68 -5.19 4.61 7.67
CA ARG A 68 -5.77 5.27 6.49
C ARG A 68 -5.31 6.72 6.35
N ALA A 69 -5.26 7.49 7.43
CA ALA A 69 -4.82 8.88 7.39
C ALA A 69 -3.35 8.97 6.96
N ALA A 70 -2.49 8.13 7.53
CA ALA A 70 -1.08 8.03 7.16
C ALA A 70 -0.91 7.69 5.66
N PHE A 71 -1.66 6.69 5.17
CA PHE A 71 -1.68 6.31 3.76
C PHE A 71 -2.18 7.42 2.84
N ALA A 72 -3.26 8.11 3.21
CA ALA A 72 -3.84 9.20 2.43
C ALA A 72 -2.91 10.42 2.36
N ASN A 73 -2.16 10.69 3.42
CA ASN A 73 -1.16 11.76 3.47
C ASN A 73 0.18 11.34 2.83
N GLY A 74 0.38 10.05 2.53
CA GLY A 74 1.66 9.51 2.09
C GLY A 74 2.76 9.63 3.16
N GLU A 75 2.37 9.78 4.43
CA GLU A 75 3.28 10.07 5.55
C GLU A 75 3.16 8.96 6.59
N LEU A 76 4.09 8.01 6.54
CA LEU A 76 4.16 6.91 7.51
C LEU A 76 5.13 7.24 8.63
N SER A 77 4.63 7.15 9.87
CA SER A 77 5.49 7.12 11.05
C SER A 77 6.42 5.91 11.01
N LEU A 78 7.63 6.04 11.54
CA LEU A 78 8.60 4.94 11.58
C LEU A 78 8.03 3.69 12.26
N ASP A 79 7.21 3.87 13.30
CA ASP A 79 6.50 2.80 14.00
C ASP A 79 5.50 2.07 13.08
N ALA A 80 4.70 2.84 12.33
CA ALA A 80 3.74 2.30 11.37
C ALA A 80 4.45 1.56 10.23
N THR A 81 5.56 2.11 9.70
CA THR A 81 6.39 1.43 8.70
C THR A 81 6.92 0.09 9.21
N LEU A 82 7.45 0.04 10.44
CA LEU A 82 7.95 -1.20 11.03
C LEU A 82 6.84 -2.22 11.27
N ALA A 83 5.66 -1.78 11.73
CA ALA A 83 4.51 -2.64 11.91
C ALA A 83 4.02 -3.23 10.58
N ILE A 84 3.92 -2.40 9.54
CA ILE A 84 3.59 -2.81 8.17
C ILE A 84 4.60 -3.81 7.63
N MET A 85 5.91 -3.53 7.73
CA MET A 85 6.95 -4.44 7.25
C MET A 85 6.89 -5.80 7.95
N LYS A 86 6.60 -5.83 9.26
CA LYS A 86 6.37 -7.10 9.97
C LYS A 86 5.17 -7.87 9.43
N VAL A 87 4.06 -7.19 9.17
CA VAL A 87 2.87 -7.83 8.59
C VAL A 87 3.16 -8.37 7.21
N ILE A 88 3.88 -7.61 6.38
CA ILE A 88 4.33 -8.04 5.05
C ILE A 88 5.23 -9.27 5.18
N ASP A 89 6.20 -9.29 6.08
CA ASP A 89 7.08 -10.45 6.33
C ASP A 89 6.31 -11.70 6.81
N LEU A 90 5.27 -11.50 7.63
CA LEU A 90 4.43 -12.59 8.16
C LEU A 90 3.44 -13.15 7.13
N HIS A 91 2.89 -12.30 6.26
CA HIS A 91 1.88 -12.68 5.26
C HIS A 91 2.46 -12.99 3.89
N LEU A 92 3.66 -12.50 3.61
CA LEU A 92 4.44 -12.78 2.42
C LEU A 92 5.78 -13.41 2.84
N PRO A 93 5.79 -14.53 3.59
CA PRO A 93 7.01 -15.13 4.11
C PRO A 93 7.77 -15.80 2.96
N GLY A 94 8.45 -14.98 2.14
CA GLY A 94 9.18 -15.41 0.96
C GLY A 94 8.36 -16.28 0.02
N GLU A 95 7.95 -15.72 -1.12
CA GLU A 95 8.11 -16.53 -2.34
C GLU A 95 9.61 -16.76 -2.51
N ALA A 96 10.13 -17.76 -1.79
CA ALA A 96 11.43 -18.34 -2.02
C ALA A 96 11.34 -19.12 -3.33
N HIS A 97 11.44 -18.43 -4.46
CA HIS A 97 12.00 -19.03 -5.68
C HIS A 97 12.56 -18.00 -6.66
#